data_AF-A0A975ZH82-F1
#
_entry.id   AF-A0A975ZH82-F1
#
_cell.length_a   1.000
_cell.length_b   1.000
_cell.length_c   1.000
_cell.angle_alpha   90.00
_cell.angle_beta   90.00
_cell.angle_gamma   90.00
#
_symmetry.space_group_name_H-M   'P 1'
#
loop_
_entity.id
_entity.type
_entity.pdbx_description
1 polymer ?
#
loop_
_entity_poly.entity_id
_entity_poly.type
_entity_poly.pdbx_seq_one_letter_code
_entity_poly.pdbx_strand_id
1 'polypeptide(L)'
;MLAEETRNPRRNVPRALGIATLAIGALYVFLAYATEIAFHHDAKAIGASSIPFVDALKSSAALLLIVAYLAGLSSIFSSLIGLTNSQARILFNSGREGLLPAFFGNINPRHKTPQVAMWTFIAIAVLIVVVFGHNVQPVDLFGYTGTLGAIPIIITYLVTNLALPIYMLKHHRSDFKASRHLVLPLLGTALMLLPLWGLIEPGQPAPFNVFPSVALAALALAAIDGYVLARRHPDLAQRIGSHVADA
;
A
#
# COMPACT_ATOMS: atom_id res chain seq x y z
N MET A 1 -6.22 -12.25 7.66
CA MET A 1 -6.32 -12.84 6.31
C MET A 1 -5.05 -13.57 5.88
N LEU A 2 -3.98 -12.93 5.39
CA LEU A 2 -2.73 -13.69 5.09
C LEU A 2 -2.09 -14.31 6.35
N ALA A 3 -2.31 -13.67 7.50
CA ALA A 3 -1.93 -14.23 8.79
C ALA A 3 -2.71 -15.52 9.13
N GLU A 4 -3.99 -15.65 8.78
CA GLU A 4 -4.77 -16.88 9.05
C GLU A 4 -4.26 -18.06 8.21
N GLU A 5 -3.85 -17.83 6.96
CA GLU A 5 -3.28 -18.86 6.08
C GLU A 5 -1.80 -19.18 6.41
N THR A 6 -1.18 -18.45 7.34
CA THR A 6 0.22 -18.64 7.72
C THR A 6 0.34 -19.66 8.86
N ARG A 7 1.15 -20.71 8.66
CA ARG A 7 1.51 -21.64 9.75
C ARG A 7 2.16 -20.87 10.91
N ASN A 8 1.61 -20.96 12.13
CA ASN A 8 2.07 -20.24 13.33
C ASN A 8 2.19 -18.70 13.16
N PRO A 9 1.06 -18.00 12.97
CA PRO A 9 1.08 -16.57 12.61
C PRO A 9 1.73 -15.68 13.66
N ARG A 10 1.49 -15.97 14.96
CA ARG A 10 2.05 -15.21 16.08
C ARG A 10 3.57 -15.10 16.06
N ARG A 11 4.27 -16.08 15.46
CA ARG A 11 5.73 -16.11 15.37
C ARG A 11 6.23 -15.77 13.98
N ASN A 12 5.55 -16.26 12.94
CA ASN A 12 6.04 -16.16 11.57
C ASN A 12 5.73 -14.80 10.93
N VAL A 13 4.58 -14.21 11.20
CA VAL A 13 4.23 -12.87 10.68
C VAL A 13 5.24 -11.80 11.11
N PRO A 14 5.55 -11.60 12.42
CA PRO A 14 6.50 -10.55 12.82
C PRO A 14 7.93 -10.82 12.33
N ARG A 15 8.35 -12.10 12.24
CA ARG A 15 9.66 -12.47 11.70
C ARG A 15 9.76 -12.21 10.21
N ALA A 16 8.75 -12.61 9.44
CA ALA A 16 8.68 -12.37 8.02
C ALA A 16 8.74 -10.86 7.73
N LEU A 17 7.97 -10.05 8.47
CA LEU A 17 7.99 -8.60 8.33
C LEU A 17 9.37 -8.01 8.63
N GLY A 18 10.02 -8.43 9.72
CA GLY A 18 11.36 -7.95 10.08
C GLY A 18 12.44 -8.35 9.08
N ILE A 19 12.46 -9.62 8.66
CA ILE A 19 13.43 -10.13 7.68
C ILE A 19 13.22 -9.46 6.32
N ALA A 20 11.97 -9.35 5.85
CA ALA A 20 11.65 -8.71 4.59
C ALA A 20 12.06 -7.23 4.59
N THR A 21 11.76 -6.51 5.67
CA THR A 21 12.13 -5.08 5.80
C THR A 21 13.64 -4.88 5.77
N LEU A 22 14.41 -5.69 6.52
CA LEU A 22 15.87 -5.60 6.54
C LEU A 22 16.49 -6.00 5.21
N ALA A 23 15.98 -7.07 4.58
CA ALA A 23 16.47 -7.54 3.29
C ALA A 23 16.22 -6.52 2.17
N ILE A 24 15.00 -5.98 2.09
CA ILE A 24 14.64 -4.95 1.10
C ILE A 24 15.42 -3.66 1.38
N GLY A 25 15.54 -3.24 2.64
CA GLY A 25 16.32 -2.06 3.01
C GLY A 25 17.79 -2.17 2.61
N ALA A 26 18.43 -3.31 2.91
CA ALA A 26 19.82 -3.56 2.51
C ALA A 26 19.96 -3.56 0.98
N LEU A 27 19.03 -4.18 0.26
CA LEU A 27 19.01 -4.17 -1.20
C LEU A 27 18.87 -2.75 -1.76
N TYR A 28 17.97 -1.93 -1.22
CA TYR A 28 17.78 -0.55 -1.66
C TYR A 28 19.00 0.31 -1.43
N VAL A 29 19.66 0.20 -0.27
CA VAL A 29 20.91 0.92 0.02
C VAL A 29 22.00 0.49 -0.96
N PHE A 30 22.13 -0.81 -1.22
CA PHE A 30 23.11 -1.33 -2.18
C PHE A 30 22.85 -0.81 -3.60
N LEU A 31 21.61 -0.86 -4.09
CA LEU A 31 21.26 -0.39 -5.44
C LEU A 31 21.39 1.13 -5.58
N ALA A 32 21.02 1.89 -4.55
CA ALA A 32 21.19 3.34 -4.53
C ALA A 32 22.68 3.72 -4.61
N TYR A 33 23.52 3.07 -3.80
CA TYR A 33 24.97 3.28 -3.82
C TYR A 33 25.60 2.91 -5.17
N ALA A 34 25.21 1.76 -5.75
CA ALA A 34 25.70 1.34 -7.07
C ALA A 34 25.30 2.33 -8.18
N THR A 35 24.07 2.85 -8.12
CA THR A 35 23.57 3.86 -9.07
C THR A 35 24.34 5.16 -8.93
N GLU A 36 24.59 5.59 -7.69
CA GLU A 36 25.29 6.85 -7.42
C GLU A 36 26.74 6.84 -7.91
N ILE A 37 27.46 5.72 -7.76
CA ILE A 37 28.79 5.52 -8.36
C ILE A 37 28.73 5.56 -9.89
N ALA A 38 27.74 4.88 -10.50
CA ALA A 38 27.62 4.82 -11.96
C ALA A 38 27.37 6.21 -12.59
N PHE A 39 26.73 7.11 -11.83
CA PHE A 39 26.53 8.51 -12.20
C PHE A 39 27.65 9.44 -11.72
N HIS A 40 28.77 8.90 -11.24
CA HIS A 40 29.94 9.67 -10.78
C HIS A 40 29.58 10.73 -9.71
N HIS A 41 28.67 10.40 -8.79
CA HIS A 41 28.19 11.31 -7.75
C HIS A 41 27.46 12.58 -8.30
N ASP A 42 27.02 12.57 -9.56
CA ASP A 42 26.24 13.68 -10.15
C ASP A 42 24.75 13.54 -9.82
N ALA A 43 24.34 14.19 -8.73
CA ALA A 43 22.95 14.22 -8.28
C ALA A 43 21.98 14.83 -9.31
N LYS A 44 22.42 15.76 -10.17
CA LYS A 44 21.56 16.37 -11.19
C LYS A 44 21.27 15.39 -12.31
N ALA A 45 22.29 14.65 -12.75
CA ALA A 45 22.13 13.61 -13.75
C ALA A 45 21.24 12.46 -13.26
N ILE A 46 21.36 12.07 -11.98
CA ILE A 46 20.47 11.09 -11.35
C ILE A 46 19.03 11.61 -11.34
N GLY A 47 18.82 12.86 -10.89
CA GLY A 47 17.49 13.47 -10.82
C GLY A 47 16.81 13.70 -12.17
N ALA A 48 17.58 13.75 -13.26
CA ALA A 48 17.06 13.88 -14.62
C ALA A 48 16.67 12.52 -15.25
N SER A 49 17.13 11.39 -14.69
CA SER A 49 16.79 10.06 -15.21
C SER A 49 15.48 9.56 -14.61
N SER A 50 14.56 9.10 -15.47
CA SER A 50 13.30 8.48 -15.04
C SER A 50 13.51 7.11 -14.39
N ILE A 51 14.56 6.38 -14.78
CA ILE A 51 14.90 5.08 -14.21
C ILE A 51 16.43 4.99 -14.01
N PRO A 52 16.99 5.68 -13.00
CA PRO A 52 18.43 5.84 -12.84
C PRO A 52 19.20 4.52 -12.79
N PHE A 53 18.65 3.50 -12.11
CA PHE A 53 19.27 2.19 -12.04
C PHE A 53 19.44 1.51 -13.41
N VAL A 54 18.43 1.62 -14.28
CA VAL A 54 18.48 1.02 -15.63
C VAL A 54 19.47 1.78 -16.49
N ASP A 55 19.51 3.10 -16.40
CA ASP A 55 20.45 3.93 -17.14
C ASP A 55 21.89 3.72 -16.68
N ALA A 56 22.12 3.55 -15.37
CA ALA A 56 23.39 3.11 -14.81
C ALA A 56 23.83 1.74 -15.34
N LEU A 57 22.90 0.80 -15.47
CA LEU A 57 23.21 -0.54 -15.97
C LEU A 57 23.53 -0.52 -17.48
N LYS A 58 22.91 0.37 -18.25
CA LYS A 58 23.23 0.57 -19.67
C LYS A 58 24.66 1.03 -19.88
N SER A 59 25.16 1.94 -19.05
CA SER A 59 26.52 2.48 -19.20
C SER A 59 27.60 1.53 -18.66
N SER A 60 27.31 0.79 -17.58
CA SER A 60 28.32 0.00 -16.85
C SER A 60 28.33 -1.49 -17.19
N ALA A 61 27.18 -2.10 -17.48
CA ALA A 61 27.07 -3.55 -17.69
C ALA A 61 25.89 -3.89 -18.61
N ALA A 62 25.93 -3.39 -19.85
CA ALA A 62 24.86 -3.55 -20.83
C ALA A 62 24.42 -5.02 -21.05
N LEU A 63 25.33 -5.99 -20.91
CA LEU A 63 25.01 -7.43 -21.02
C LEU A 63 24.03 -7.91 -19.94
N LEU A 64 23.98 -7.27 -18.78
CA LEU A 64 23.07 -7.63 -17.68
C LEU A 64 21.69 -6.97 -17.81
N LEU A 65 21.50 -6.04 -18.75
CA LEU A 65 20.21 -5.36 -18.94
C LEU A 65 19.07 -6.33 -19.20
N ILE A 66 19.30 -7.35 -20.03
CA ILE A 66 18.25 -8.32 -20.34
C ILE A 66 17.81 -9.08 -19.09
N VAL A 67 18.75 -9.43 -18.22
CA VAL A 67 18.46 -10.10 -16.95
C VAL A 67 17.70 -9.15 -16.03
N ALA A 68 18.10 -7.89 -15.95
CA ALA A 68 17.41 -6.88 -15.15
C ALA A 68 15.97 -6.64 -15.62
N TYR A 69 15.73 -6.57 -16.93
CA TYR A 69 14.37 -6.44 -17.47
C TYR A 69 13.52 -7.68 -17.20
N LEU A 70 14.06 -8.90 -17.37
CA LEU A 70 13.33 -10.13 -17.06
C LEU A 70 13.01 -10.23 -15.55
N ALA A 71 13.95 -9.85 -14.69
CA ALA A 71 13.73 -9.79 -13.25
C ALA A 71 12.66 -8.74 -12.89
N GLY A 72 12.72 -7.55 -13.49
CA GLY A 72 11.73 -6.50 -13.31
C GLY A 72 10.33 -6.93 -13.76
N LEU A 73 10.21 -7.53 -14.94
CA LEU A 73 8.94 -8.06 -15.46
C LEU A 73 8.36 -9.12 -14.52
N SER A 74 9.16 -10.12 -14.13
CA SER A 74 8.69 -11.18 -13.21
C SER A 74 8.27 -10.61 -11.85
N SER A 75 8.98 -9.60 -11.33
CA SER A 75 8.62 -8.90 -10.10
C SER A 75 7.28 -8.16 -10.22
N ILE A 76 7.06 -7.44 -11.32
CA ILE A 76 5.80 -6.72 -11.58
C ILE A 76 4.64 -7.71 -11.70
N PHE A 77 4.80 -8.81 -12.44
CA PHE A 77 3.77 -9.85 -12.56
C PHE A 77 3.42 -10.47 -11.21
N SER A 78 4.45 -10.84 -10.43
CA SER A 78 4.26 -11.40 -9.09
C SER A 78 3.53 -10.41 -8.17
N SER A 79 3.93 -9.14 -8.18
CA SER A 79 3.31 -8.08 -7.39
C SER A 79 1.86 -7.84 -7.80
N LEU A 80 1.56 -7.82 -9.11
CA LEU A 80 0.21 -7.62 -9.63
C LEU A 80 -0.73 -8.74 -9.20
N ILE A 81 -0.29 -9.99 -9.28
CA ILE A 81 -1.08 -11.15 -8.83
C ILE A 81 -1.33 -11.07 -7.32
N GLY A 82 -0.28 -10.80 -6.54
CA GLY A 82 -0.38 -10.71 -5.08
C GLY A 82 -1.31 -9.59 -4.62
N LEU A 83 -1.14 -8.39 -5.16
CA LEU A 83 -1.97 -7.22 -4.84
C LEU A 83 -3.42 -7.44 -5.27
N THR A 84 -3.66 -7.93 -6.48
CA THR A 84 -5.04 -8.18 -6.96
C THR A 84 -5.77 -9.17 -6.06
N ASN A 85 -5.10 -10.24 -5.62
CA ASN A 85 -5.69 -11.21 -4.68
C ASN A 85 -5.96 -10.59 -3.30
N SER A 86 -5.02 -9.79 -2.77
CA SER A 86 -5.19 -9.08 -1.50
C SER A 86 -6.36 -8.10 -1.54
N GLN A 87 -6.43 -7.27 -2.58
CA GLN A 87 -7.48 -6.25 -2.74
C GLN A 87 -8.85 -6.90 -2.97
N ALA A 88 -8.93 -7.96 -3.78
CA ALA A 88 -10.18 -8.69 -3.99
C ALA A 88 -10.72 -9.29 -2.69
N ARG A 89 -9.85 -9.80 -1.80
CA ARG A 89 -10.24 -10.34 -0.49
C ARG A 89 -10.73 -9.25 0.46
N ILE A 90 -10.08 -8.09 0.48
CA ILE A 90 -10.56 -6.94 1.28
C ILE A 90 -11.96 -6.55 0.82
N LEU A 91 -12.15 -6.36 -0.50
CA LEU A 91 -13.42 -5.96 -1.08
C LEU A 91 -14.53 -7.00 -0.85
N PHE A 92 -14.18 -8.28 -0.94
CA PHE A 92 -15.07 -9.40 -0.62
C PHE A 92 -15.53 -9.39 0.84
N ASN A 93 -14.61 -9.22 1.78
CA ASN A 93 -14.94 -9.19 3.20
C ASN A 93 -15.75 -7.93 3.56
N SER A 94 -15.41 -6.78 2.99
CA SER A 94 -16.23 -5.57 3.12
C SER A 94 -17.66 -5.77 2.58
N GLY A 95 -17.83 -6.55 1.50
CA GLY A 95 -19.16 -6.94 1.01
C GLY A 95 -19.92 -7.86 1.97
N ARG A 96 -19.24 -8.81 2.62
CA ARG A 96 -19.85 -9.73 3.61
C ARG A 96 -20.20 -9.05 4.92
N GLU A 97 -19.40 -8.08 5.34
CA GLU A 97 -19.61 -7.29 6.56
C GLU A 97 -20.70 -6.21 6.37
N GLY A 98 -21.24 -6.05 5.16
CA GLY A 98 -22.27 -5.05 4.85
C GLY A 98 -21.73 -3.63 4.69
N LEU A 99 -20.40 -3.46 4.62
CA LEU A 99 -19.74 -2.19 4.30
C LEU A 99 -19.93 -1.80 2.83
N LEU A 100 -20.11 -2.80 1.97
CA LEU A 100 -20.30 -2.64 0.53
C LEU A 100 -21.52 -3.45 0.07
N PRO A 101 -22.03 -3.20 -1.17
CA PRO A 101 -23.12 -3.98 -1.73
C PRO A 101 -22.89 -5.50 -1.63
N ALA A 102 -23.94 -6.24 -1.26
CA ALA A 102 -23.87 -7.67 -0.96
C ALA A 102 -23.28 -8.52 -2.11
N PHE A 103 -23.37 -8.06 -3.36
CA PHE A 103 -22.80 -8.76 -4.51
C PHE A 103 -21.28 -8.91 -4.43
N PHE A 104 -20.56 -8.03 -3.73
CA PHE A 104 -19.13 -8.17 -3.50
C PHE A 104 -18.79 -9.35 -2.58
N GLY A 105 -19.72 -9.73 -1.71
CA GLY A 105 -19.60 -10.87 -0.80
C GLY A 105 -19.88 -12.23 -1.44
N ASN A 106 -20.11 -12.30 -2.75
CA ASN A 106 -20.38 -13.55 -3.46
C ASN A 106 -19.09 -14.22 -3.96
N ILE A 107 -19.02 -15.54 -3.79
CA ILE A 107 -17.94 -16.39 -4.30
C ILE A 107 -18.43 -17.15 -5.52
N ASN A 108 -17.59 -17.30 -6.56
CA ASN A 108 -17.92 -18.21 -7.66
C ASN A 108 -17.94 -19.67 -7.16
N PRO A 109 -19.04 -20.43 -7.35
CA PRO A 109 -19.19 -21.79 -6.84
C PRO A 109 -18.18 -22.80 -7.43
N ARG A 110 -17.67 -22.57 -8.65
CA ARG A 110 -16.71 -23.45 -9.34
C ARG A 110 -15.27 -23.20 -8.91
N HIS A 111 -14.87 -21.93 -8.81
CA HIS A 111 -13.47 -21.56 -8.57
C HIS A 111 -13.19 -21.20 -7.10
N LYS A 112 -14.22 -21.06 -6.27
CA LYS A 112 -14.12 -20.63 -4.86
C LYS A 112 -13.37 -19.30 -4.69
N THR A 113 -13.44 -18.42 -5.69
CA THR A 113 -12.81 -17.10 -5.70
C THR A 113 -13.84 -15.97 -5.79
N PRO A 114 -13.59 -14.80 -5.16
CA PRO A 114 -14.46 -13.64 -5.22
C PRO A 114 -14.31 -12.91 -6.56
N GLN A 115 -14.81 -13.51 -7.64
CA GLN A 115 -14.60 -13.02 -9.00
C GLN A 115 -15.15 -11.61 -9.24
N VAL A 116 -16.30 -11.26 -8.65
CA VAL A 116 -16.89 -9.94 -8.83
C VAL A 116 -16.00 -8.87 -8.23
N ALA A 117 -15.45 -9.11 -7.03
CA ALA A 117 -14.51 -8.21 -6.40
C ALA A 117 -13.22 -8.05 -7.22
N MET A 118 -12.69 -9.16 -7.74
CA MET A 118 -11.48 -9.17 -8.57
C MET A 118 -11.67 -8.40 -9.89
N TRP A 119 -12.74 -8.69 -10.63
CA TRP A 119 -13.03 -8.00 -11.89
C TRP A 119 -13.34 -6.53 -11.70
N THR A 120 -14.01 -6.16 -10.61
CA THR A 120 -14.27 -4.74 -10.29
C THR A 120 -12.96 -4.00 -10.05
N PHE A 121 -12.05 -4.58 -9.27
CA PHE A 121 -10.73 -3.99 -9.03
C PHE A 121 -9.92 -3.82 -10.33
N ILE A 122 -9.89 -4.87 -11.16
CA ILE A 122 -9.21 -4.81 -12.48
C ILE A 122 -9.86 -3.77 -13.39
N ALA A 123 -11.20 -3.71 -13.44
CA ALA A 123 -11.92 -2.74 -14.26
C ALA A 123 -11.62 -1.31 -13.84
N ILE A 124 -11.58 -1.02 -12.53
CA ILE A 124 -11.21 0.31 -12.02
C ILE A 124 -9.75 0.63 -12.38
N ALA A 125 -8.83 -0.31 -12.21
CA ALA A 125 -7.43 -0.10 -12.56
C ALA A 125 -7.26 0.19 -14.07
N VAL A 126 -7.91 -0.58 -14.94
CA VAL A 126 -7.90 -0.37 -16.39
C VAL A 126 -8.54 0.98 -16.74
N LEU A 127 -9.65 1.35 -16.10
CA LEU A 127 -10.31 2.63 -16.31
C LEU A 127 -9.37 3.80 -15.98
N ILE A 128 -8.64 3.73 -14.87
CA ILE A 128 -7.64 4.75 -14.51
C ILE A 128 -6.58 4.86 -15.60
N VAL A 129 -6.05 3.72 -16.09
CA VAL A 129 -5.03 3.71 -17.16
C VAL A 129 -5.58 4.31 -18.46
N VAL A 130 -6.80 3.95 -18.86
CA VAL A 130 -7.41 4.44 -20.10
C VAL A 130 -7.71 5.94 -20.03
N VAL A 131 -8.26 6.41 -18.91
CA VAL A 131 -8.66 7.82 -18.74
C VAL A 131 -7.42 8.72 -18.58
N PHE A 132 -6.47 8.33 -17.73
CA PHE A 132 -5.34 9.20 -17.37
C PHE A 132 -4.03 8.89 -18.10
N GLY A 133 -3.92 7.74 -18.77
CA GLY A 133 -2.68 7.29 -19.41
C GLY A 133 -2.49 7.70 -20.87
N HIS A 134 -3.50 8.27 -21.53
CA HIS A 134 -3.46 8.55 -22.97
C HIS A 134 -2.38 9.57 -23.39
N ASN A 135 -2.04 10.53 -22.53
CA ASN A 135 -1.08 11.61 -22.80
C ASN A 135 0.09 11.64 -21.80
N VAL A 136 0.32 10.56 -21.05
CA VAL A 136 1.31 10.50 -19.97
C VAL A 136 2.25 9.33 -20.22
N GLN A 137 3.56 9.52 -20.03
CA GLN A 137 4.49 8.40 -20.14
C GLN A 137 4.17 7.35 -19.07
N PRO A 138 4.28 6.04 -19.37
CA PRO A 138 3.93 5.00 -18.39
C PRO A 138 4.66 5.10 -17.04
N VAL A 139 5.91 5.58 -17.07
CA VAL A 139 6.73 5.78 -15.86
C VAL A 139 6.19 6.94 -15.02
N ASP A 140 5.78 8.03 -15.66
CA ASP A 140 5.17 9.18 -14.96
C ASP A 140 3.81 8.80 -14.38
N LEU A 141 2.99 8.07 -15.13
CA LEU A 141 1.69 7.58 -14.65
C LEU A 141 1.85 6.66 -13.42
N PHE A 142 2.87 5.81 -13.42
CA PHE A 142 3.24 5.01 -12.26
C PHE A 142 3.61 5.91 -11.06
N GLY A 143 4.43 6.95 -11.29
CA GLY A 143 4.77 7.93 -10.25
C GLY A 143 3.55 8.66 -9.70
N TYR A 144 2.64 9.10 -10.57
CA TYR A 144 1.41 9.80 -10.20
C TYR A 144 0.48 8.93 -9.35
N THR A 145 0.20 7.71 -9.82
CA THR A 145 -0.68 6.77 -9.11
C THR A 145 -0.07 6.28 -7.80
N GLY A 146 1.25 6.07 -7.76
CA GLY A 146 1.99 5.73 -6.54
C GLY A 146 1.91 6.85 -5.50
N THR A 147 2.09 8.10 -5.92
CA THR A 147 2.02 9.28 -5.04
C THR A 147 0.60 9.46 -4.49
N LEU A 148 -0.41 9.43 -5.37
CA LEU A 148 -1.82 9.56 -4.98
C LEU A 148 -2.24 8.46 -4.00
N GLY A 149 -1.78 7.22 -4.21
CA GLY A 149 -2.06 6.09 -3.32
C GLY A 149 -1.29 6.12 -2.01
N ALA A 150 -0.08 6.69 -1.98
CA ALA A 150 0.75 6.74 -0.77
C ALA A 150 0.14 7.61 0.33
N ILE A 151 -0.48 8.74 -0.03
CA ILE A 151 -1.09 9.68 0.93
C ILE A 151 -2.13 8.99 1.85
N PRO A 152 -3.20 8.35 1.34
CA PRO A 152 -4.19 7.69 2.19
C PRO A 152 -3.62 6.50 2.96
N ILE A 153 -2.63 5.78 2.40
CA ILE A 153 -1.94 4.69 3.11
C ILE A 153 -1.19 5.24 4.33
N ILE A 154 -0.42 6.32 4.17
CA ILE A 154 0.32 6.94 5.28
C ILE A 154 -0.66 7.43 6.33
N ILE A 155 -1.75 8.10 5.95
CA ILE A 155 -2.78 8.55 6.89
C ILE A 155 -3.38 7.35 7.65
N THR A 156 -3.66 6.24 6.97
CA THR A 156 -4.16 5.02 7.60
C THR A 156 -3.16 4.48 8.62
N TYR A 157 -1.87 4.46 8.31
CA TYR A 157 -0.83 4.05 9.25
C TYR A 157 -0.68 5.01 10.44
N LEU A 158 -0.78 6.32 10.23
CA LEU A 158 -0.78 7.32 11.30
C LEU A 158 -1.95 7.08 12.26
N VAL A 159 -3.17 6.95 11.72
CA VAL A 159 -4.36 6.67 12.52
C VAL A 159 -4.21 5.34 13.26
N THR A 160 -3.69 4.30 12.61
CA THR A 160 -3.48 2.98 13.24
C THR A 160 -2.46 3.04 14.37
N ASN A 161 -1.35 3.75 14.18
CA ASN A 161 -0.32 3.92 15.20
C ASN A 161 -0.84 4.68 16.43
N LEU A 162 -1.68 5.70 16.22
CA LEU A 162 -2.33 6.46 17.29
C LEU A 162 -3.47 5.67 17.97
N ALA A 163 -4.18 4.84 17.20
CA ALA A 163 -5.27 4.01 17.71
C ALA A 163 -4.76 2.84 18.59
N LEU A 164 -3.58 2.28 18.29
CA LEU A 164 -3.02 1.15 19.02
C LEU A 164 -2.90 1.36 20.54
N PRO A 165 -2.26 2.44 21.06
CA PRO A 165 -2.18 2.66 22.50
C PRO A 165 -3.56 2.82 23.14
N ILE A 166 -4.47 3.54 22.47
CA ILE A 166 -5.85 3.76 22.94
C ILE A 166 -6.58 2.42 23.03
N TYR A 167 -6.48 1.59 21.99
CA TYR A 167 -7.11 0.27 21.91
C TYR A 167 -6.60 -0.66 23.02
N MET A 168 -5.28 -0.72 23.21
CA MET A 168 -4.66 -1.56 24.24
C MET A 168 -5.02 -1.10 25.66
N LEU A 169 -5.03 0.21 25.92
CA LEU A 169 -5.44 0.75 27.22
C LEU A 169 -6.91 0.51 27.53
N LYS A 170 -7.77 0.42 26.50
CA LYS A 170 -9.21 0.21 26.65
C LYS A 170 -9.61 -1.27 26.79
N HIS A 171 -9.02 -2.18 26.02
CA HIS A 171 -9.46 -3.59 25.95
C HIS A 171 -8.48 -4.59 26.57
N HIS A 172 -7.18 -4.28 26.61
CA HIS A 172 -6.12 -5.23 27.03
C HIS A 172 -5.10 -4.56 27.97
N ARG A 173 -5.60 -3.80 28.95
CA ARG A 173 -4.76 -2.97 29.83
C ARG A 173 -3.70 -3.77 30.58
N SER A 174 -3.98 -5.03 30.92
CA SER A 174 -3.04 -5.94 31.60
C SER A 174 -1.83 -6.32 30.75
N ASP A 175 -1.96 -6.32 29.41
CA ASP A 175 -0.88 -6.67 28.48
C ASP A 175 -0.11 -5.43 27.98
N PHE A 176 -0.47 -4.24 28.46
CA PHE A 176 0.09 -2.98 27.99
C PHE A 176 1.57 -2.83 28.40
N LYS A 177 2.43 -2.77 27.39
CA LYS A 177 3.86 -2.46 27.52
C LYS A 177 4.18 -1.12 26.85
N ALA A 178 4.55 -0.11 27.63
CA ALA A 178 4.81 1.24 27.11
C ALA A 178 5.83 1.26 25.95
N SER A 179 6.89 0.45 26.02
CA SER A 179 7.87 0.35 24.93
C SER A 179 7.26 -0.12 23.61
N ARG A 180 6.43 -1.16 23.62
CA ARG A 180 5.87 -1.77 22.40
C ARG A 180 4.61 -1.10 21.90
N HIS A 181 3.79 -0.58 22.81
CA HIS A 181 2.44 -0.10 22.49
C HIS A 181 2.32 1.42 22.48
N LEU A 182 3.34 2.15 22.96
CA LEU A 182 3.37 3.62 22.93
C LEU A 182 4.62 4.15 22.23
N VAL A 183 5.82 3.73 22.64
CA VAL A 183 7.08 4.27 22.07
C VAL A 183 7.25 3.86 20.61
N LEU A 184 7.12 2.56 20.28
CA LEU A 184 7.27 2.10 18.89
C LEU A 184 6.26 2.75 17.93
N PRO A 185 4.95 2.85 18.23
CA PRO A 185 4.00 3.51 17.34
C PRO A 185 4.24 5.02 17.22
N LEU A 186 4.65 5.71 18.29
CA LEU A 186 4.99 7.12 18.24
C LEU A 186 6.22 7.38 17.38
N LEU A 187 7.27 6.56 17.50
CA LEU A 187 8.43 6.62 16.61
C LEU A 187 8.03 6.37 15.16
N GLY A 188 7.20 5.36 14.89
CA GLY A 188 6.68 5.09 13.55
C GLY A 188 5.87 6.27 13.00
N THR A 189 5.06 6.91 13.83
CA THR A 189 4.29 8.11 13.48
C THR A 189 5.23 9.26 13.11
N ALA A 190 6.22 9.56 13.96
CA ALA A 190 7.19 10.62 13.70
C ALA A 190 7.97 10.40 12.40
N LEU A 191 8.40 9.16 12.13
CA LEU A 191 9.09 8.80 10.89
C LEU A 191 8.20 8.95 9.65
N MET A 192 6.90 8.68 9.77
CA MET A 192 5.94 8.82 8.67
C MET A 192 5.55 10.27 8.37
N LEU A 193 5.78 11.21 9.28
CA LEU A 193 5.54 12.64 9.02
C LEU A 193 6.47 13.20 7.94
N LEU A 194 7.71 12.70 7.84
CA LEU A 194 8.68 13.12 6.82
C LEU A 194 8.19 12.85 5.38
N PRO A 195 7.87 11.61 4.98
CA PRO A 195 7.36 11.35 3.64
C PRO A 195 5.98 12.01 3.43
N LEU A 196 5.14 12.11 4.47
CA LEU A 196 3.87 12.82 4.34
C LEU A 196 4.08 14.29 3.99
N TRP A 197 5.01 14.97 4.68
CA TRP A 197 5.38 16.35 4.39
C TRP A 197 5.84 16.52 2.94
N GLY A 198 6.74 15.64 2.47
CA GLY A 198 7.22 15.67 1.08
C GLY A 198 6.14 15.41 0.03
N LEU A 199 5.04 14.75 0.40
CA LEU A 199 3.90 14.50 -0.49
C LEU A 199 2.88 15.64 -0.51
N ILE A 200 2.85 16.51 0.51
CA ILE A 200 1.86 17.59 0.66
C ILE A 200 2.49 18.98 0.58
N GLU A 201 3.77 19.07 0.23
CA GLU A 201 4.51 20.32 0.18
C GLU A 201 3.84 21.34 -0.77
N PRO A 202 3.55 22.57 -0.30
CA PRO A 202 2.98 23.60 -1.16
C PRO A 202 3.93 23.97 -2.30
N GLY A 203 3.40 24.14 -3.51
CA GLY A 203 4.19 24.58 -4.68
C GLY A 203 4.74 23.47 -5.56
N GLN A 204 4.30 22.21 -5.37
CA GLN A 204 4.63 21.12 -6.26
C GLN A 204 4.17 21.37 -7.72
N PRO A 205 4.89 20.84 -8.73
CA PRO A 205 4.44 20.93 -10.11
C PRO A 205 3.16 20.13 -10.33
N ALA A 206 2.32 20.57 -11.26
CA ALA A 206 1.15 19.80 -11.66
C ALA A 206 1.60 18.45 -12.28
N PRO A 207 0.92 17.33 -11.99
CA PRO A 207 -0.33 17.20 -11.23
C PRO A 207 -0.16 16.93 -9.72
N PHE A 208 1.07 16.93 -9.18
CA PHE A 208 1.30 16.56 -7.78
C PHE A 208 0.62 17.51 -6.78
N ASN A 209 0.53 18.79 -7.11
CA ASN A 209 -0.16 19.80 -6.30
C ASN A 209 -1.64 19.49 -5.99
N VAL A 210 -2.35 18.75 -6.85
CA VAL A 210 -3.76 18.43 -6.63
C VAL A 210 -3.95 17.14 -5.83
N PHE A 211 -2.97 16.24 -5.79
CA PHE A 211 -3.09 14.94 -5.14
C PHE A 211 -3.43 15.01 -3.64
N PRO A 212 -2.87 15.92 -2.83
CA PRO A 212 -3.29 16.07 -1.44
C PRO A 212 -4.77 16.36 -1.29
N SER A 213 -5.30 17.26 -2.13
CA SER A 213 -6.73 17.63 -2.09
C SER A 213 -7.63 16.47 -2.53
N VAL A 214 -7.24 15.73 -3.57
CA VAL A 214 -7.96 14.53 -4.04
C VAL A 214 -7.94 13.43 -2.98
N ALA A 215 -6.80 13.18 -2.35
CA ALA A 215 -6.68 12.20 -1.28
C ALA A 215 -7.52 12.57 -0.05
N LEU A 216 -7.51 13.84 0.35
CA LEU A 216 -8.36 14.35 1.44
C LEU A 216 -9.85 14.21 1.11
N ALA A 217 -10.26 14.54 -0.11
CA ALA A 217 -11.64 14.36 -0.55
C ALA A 217 -12.05 12.88 -0.50
N ALA A 218 -11.20 11.97 -0.99
CA ALA A 218 -11.45 10.53 -0.94
C ALA A 218 -11.58 10.01 0.49
N LEU A 219 -10.70 10.45 1.40
CA LEU A 219 -10.74 10.08 2.81
C LEU A 219 -11.99 10.66 3.52
N ALA A 220 -12.36 11.89 3.20
CA ALA A 220 -13.56 12.53 3.74
C ALA A 220 -14.82 11.78 3.29
N LEU A 221 -14.92 11.42 2.02
CA LEU A 221 -16.01 10.59 1.49
C LEU A 221 -16.07 9.22 2.19
N ALA A 222 -14.92 8.54 2.32
CA ALA A 222 -14.86 7.26 3.02
C ALA A 222 -15.29 7.37 4.50
N ALA A 223 -14.89 8.45 5.18
CA ALA A 223 -15.29 8.70 6.57
C ALA A 223 -16.79 9.02 6.69
N ILE A 224 -17.34 9.81 5.76
CA ILE A 224 -18.77 10.13 5.70
C ILE A 224 -19.58 8.87 5.43
N ASP A 225 -19.20 8.07 4.44
CA ASP A 225 -19.87 6.81 4.11
C ASP A 225 -19.84 5.85 5.30
N GLY A 226 -18.68 5.69 5.94
CA GLY A 226 -18.54 4.87 7.15
C GLY A 226 -19.42 5.38 8.30
N TYR A 227 -19.51 6.69 8.50
CA TYR A 227 -20.34 7.30 9.53
C TYR A 227 -21.84 7.14 9.26
N VAL A 228 -22.28 7.40 8.03
CA VAL A 228 -23.68 7.24 7.60
C VAL A 228 -24.09 5.78 7.74
N LEU A 229 -23.23 4.85 7.34
CA LEU A 229 -23.50 3.44 7.43
C LEU A 229 -23.56 2.96 8.89
N ALA A 230 -22.64 3.40 9.74
CA ALA A 230 -22.66 3.10 11.18
C ALA A 230 -23.93 3.64 11.88
N ARG A 231 -24.49 4.76 11.40
CA ARG A 231 -25.77 5.29 11.88
C ARG A 231 -26.98 4.51 11.37
N ARG A 232 -26.94 4.00 10.14
CA ARG A 232 -28.05 3.23 9.54
C ARG A 232 -28.13 1.80 10.07
N HIS A 233 -26.98 1.23 10.44
CA HIS A 233 -26.86 -0.14 10.93
C HIS A 233 -26.06 -0.16 12.24
N PRO A 234 -26.70 0.00 13.40
CA PRO A 234 -26.00 0.02 14.69
C PRO A 234 -25.35 -1.34 15.04
N ASP A 235 -25.76 -2.43 14.38
CA ASP A 235 -25.15 -3.76 14.48
C ASP A 235 -23.82 -3.88 13.72
N LEU A 236 -23.50 -2.93 12.83
CA LEU A 236 -22.35 -3.04 11.92
C LEU A 236 -21.02 -3.08 12.68
N ALA A 237 -20.89 -2.33 13.78
CA ALA A 237 -19.70 -2.36 14.63
C ALA A 237 -19.43 -3.74 15.26
N GLN A 238 -20.45 -4.58 15.44
CA GLN A 238 -20.31 -5.95 15.95
C GLN A 238 -19.99 -6.96 14.83
N ARG A 239 -20.25 -6.61 13.57
CA ARG A 239 -20.05 -7.47 12.39
C ARG A 239 -18.68 -7.27 11.74
N ILE A 240 -18.11 -6.07 11.86
CA ILE A 240 -16.75 -5.79 11.37
C ILE A 240 -15.76 -6.66 12.15
N GLY A 241 -15.04 -7.53 11.43
CA GLY A 241 -14.04 -8.44 12.01
C GLY A 241 -14.61 -9.72 12.63
N SER A 242 -15.95 -9.87 12.77
CA SER A 242 -16.53 -11.10 13.34
C SER A 242 -16.31 -12.31 12.42
N HIS A 243 -16.34 -12.10 11.10
CA HIS A 243 -16.07 -13.14 10.11
C HIS A 243 -14.59 -13.52 9.96
N VAL A 244 -13.67 -12.70 10.50
CA VAL A 244 -12.23 -12.94 10.48
C VAL A 244 -11.78 -13.73 11.73
N ALA A 245 -12.54 -13.66 12.83
CA ALA A 245 -12.24 -14.35 14.08
C ALA A 245 -12.66 -15.84 14.11
N ASP A 246 -13.59 -16.23 13.23
CA ASP A 246 -14.16 -17.59 13.16
C ASP A 246 -13.48 -18.52 12.13
N ALA A 247 -12.36 -18.10 11.52
CA ALA A 247 -11.57 -18.85 10.54
C ALA A 247 -10.19 -19.22 11.07
#